data_AF-A0A3C0V6R8-F1
#
_entry.id   AF-A0A3C0V6R8-F1
#
_cell.length_a   1.000
_cell.length_b   1.000
_cell.length_c   1.000
_cell.angle_alpha   90.00
_cell.angle_beta   90.00
_cell.angle_gamma   90.00
#
_symmetry.space_group_name_H-M   'P 1'
#
loop_
_entity.id
_entity.type
_entity.pdbx_description
1 polymer ?
#
loop_
_entity_poly.entity_id
_entity_poly.type
_entity_poly.pdbx_seq_one_letter_code
_entity_poly.pdbx_strand_id
1 'polypeptide(L)'
;MFIRTLLAALFIILLSVSFSFAELDMRDGLWEITVKMDMPGMPMQMPPMTHTQCITKKDIIPQKPEKNQDCKIINSKTSGNTVSWTIQCRDKDGTTAESSGKVTYKKDKFDGTIDMTVNQPGQGKMKMTQHMSGKRVGECK
;
A
#
# COMPACT_ATOMS: atom_id res chain seq x y z
N MET A 1 -0.85 56.86 -43.23
CA MET A 1 0.22 56.63 -42.24
C MET A 1 -0.21 55.50 -41.31
N PHE A 2 -0.48 54.34 -41.92
CA PHE A 2 -0.62 53.03 -41.28
C PHE A 2 0.76 52.37 -41.35
N ILE A 3 1.15 51.53 -40.39
CA ILE A 3 2.49 50.92 -40.21
C ILE A 3 3.37 51.71 -39.24
N ARG A 4 3.34 51.33 -37.94
CA ARG A 4 4.50 51.30 -37.00
C ARG A 4 4.12 51.06 -35.53
N THR A 5 2.84 50.87 -35.20
CA THR A 5 2.42 50.26 -33.92
C THR A 5 2.38 48.74 -34.03
N LEU A 6 3.50 48.17 -34.48
CA LEU A 6 3.79 46.74 -34.43
C LEU A 6 5.02 46.61 -33.55
N LEU A 7 5.01 45.64 -32.64
CA LEU A 7 6.13 45.18 -31.80
C LEU A 7 6.33 45.91 -30.46
N ALA A 8 5.42 45.67 -29.52
CA ALA A 8 5.83 45.39 -28.15
C ALA A 8 5.03 44.17 -27.69
N ALA A 9 5.40 43.03 -28.27
CA ALA A 9 4.82 41.73 -28.02
C ALA A 9 4.95 41.39 -26.52
N LEU A 10 3.82 41.43 -25.83
CA LEU A 10 3.22 40.27 -25.15
C LEU A 10 4.24 39.15 -24.81
N PHE A 11 4.99 39.31 -23.73
CA PHE A 11 5.75 38.22 -23.12
C PHE A 11 5.20 37.96 -21.71
N ILE A 12 3.93 37.57 -21.65
CA ILE A 12 3.36 36.93 -20.46
C ILE A 12 3.92 35.50 -20.46
N ILE A 13 5.03 35.30 -19.74
CA ILE A 13 5.57 33.98 -19.44
C ILE A 13 4.53 33.28 -18.56
N LEU A 14 3.64 32.50 -19.17
CA LEU A 14 2.89 31.45 -18.48
C LEU A 14 3.94 30.47 -17.93
N LEU A 15 4.28 30.62 -16.66
CA LEU A 15 4.87 29.51 -15.89
C LEU A 15 3.82 28.42 -15.81
N SER A 16 3.85 27.51 -16.77
CA SER A 16 3.19 26.21 -16.70
C SER A 16 3.84 25.42 -15.57
N VAL A 17 3.36 25.64 -14.34
CA VAL A 17 3.63 24.77 -13.21
C VAL A 17 3.09 23.40 -13.58
N SER A 18 3.99 22.53 -14.06
CA SER A 18 3.67 21.15 -14.34
C SER A 18 3.46 20.46 -13.00
N PHE A 19 2.21 20.37 -12.56
CA PHE A 19 1.81 19.50 -11.46
C PHE A 19 2.06 18.05 -11.91
N SER A 20 3.27 17.56 -11.68
CA SER A 20 3.55 16.13 -11.78
C SER A 20 2.85 15.47 -10.60
N PHE A 21 1.63 14.99 -10.82
CA PHE A 21 1.07 13.97 -9.94
C PHE A 21 2.00 12.77 -10.05
N ALA A 22 2.73 12.49 -8.98
CA ALA A 22 3.50 11.25 -8.88
C ALA A 22 2.51 10.09 -8.89
N GLU A 23 2.21 9.60 -10.09
CA GLU A 23 1.34 8.46 -10.29
C GLU A 23 2.07 7.23 -9.75
N LEU A 24 1.37 6.45 -8.92
CA LEU A 24 1.89 5.21 -8.34
C LEU A 24 2.37 4.28 -9.47
N ASP A 25 3.66 3.93 -9.50
CA ASP A 25 4.26 3.08 -10.53
C ASP A 25 3.86 1.61 -10.36
N MET A 26 2.58 1.35 -10.61
CA MET A 26 1.86 0.09 -10.41
C MET A 26 0.97 -0.14 -11.64
N ARG A 27 0.87 -1.41 -12.07
CA ARG A 27 -0.14 -1.84 -13.04
C ARG A 27 -1.25 -2.65 -12.39
N ASP A 28 -2.48 -2.32 -12.74
CA ASP A 28 -3.66 -3.12 -12.40
C ASP A 28 -3.49 -4.55 -12.92
N GLY A 29 -3.95 -5.53 -12.15
CA GLY A 29 -3.94 -6.93 -12.59
C GLY A 29 -3.95 -7.95 -11.46
N LEU A 30 -3.72 -9.20 -11.84
CA LEU A 30 -3.53 -10.31 -10.93
C LEU A 30 -2.07 -10.32 -10.46
N TRP A 31 -1.89 -10.33 -9.15
CA TRP A 31 -0.59 -10.37 -8.50
C TRP A 31 -0.42 -11.67 -7.72
N GLU A 32 0.74 -12.29 -7.86
CA GLU A 32 1.22 -13.36 -6.98
C GLU A 32 2.03 -12.73 -5.85
N ILE A 33 1.62 -12.99 -4.62
CA ILE A 33 2.13 -12.36 -3.40
C ILE A 33 2.70 -13.46 -2.52
N THR A 34 3.96 -13.30 -2.12
CA THR A 34 4.62 -14.17 -1.16
C THR A 34 4.79 -13.42 0.15
N VAL A 35 4.35 -14.03 1.24
CA VAL A 35 4.42 -13.47 2.59
C VAL A 35 5.29 -14.36 3.46
N LYS A 36 6.21 -13.74 4.20
CA LYS A 36 7.03 -14.34 5.24
C LYS A 36 6.66 -13.68 6.57
N MET A 37 6.52 -14.48 7.61
CA MET A 37 6.15 -13.97 8.93
C MET A 37 7.28 -14.25 9.91
N ASP A 38 7.71 -13.19 10.58
CA ASP A 38 8.65 -13.24 11.68
C ASP A 38 7.90 -13.03 13.00
N MET A 39 7.85 -14.09 13.81
CA MET A 39 7.26 -14.08 15.14
C MET A 39 8.36 -14.23 16.20
N PRO A 40 8.58 -13.23 17.07
CA PRO A 40 9.51 -13.34 18.18
C PRO A 40 9.16 -14.52 19.10
N GLY A 41 10.15 -15.30 19.51
CA GLY A 41 9.98 -16.38 20.49
C GLY A 41 9.59 -17.75 19.91
N MET A 42 9.42 -17.87 18.59
CA MET A 42 9.24 -19.17 17.93
C MET A 42 10.59 -19.69 17.41
N PRO A 43 10.98 -20.95 17.71
CA PRO A 43 12.28 -21.51 17.34
C PRO A 43 12.40 -21.87 15.85
N MET A 44 11.28 -21.86 15.09
CA MET A 44 11.24 -22.20 13.68
C MET A 44 10.61 -21.06 12.87
N GLN A 45 11.27 -20.68 11.77
CA GLN A 45 10.69 -19.79 10.78
C GLN A 45 9.58 -20.53 10.02
N MET A 46 8.40 -19.93 9.95
CA MET A 46 7.31 -20.49 9.16
C MET A 46 7.66 -20.42 7.67
N PRO A 47 7.25 -21.41 6.86
CA PRO A 47 7.48 -21.38 5.43
C PRO A 47 6.77 -20.16 4.80
N PRO A 48 7.36 -19.55 3.75
CA PRO A 48 6.70 -18.50 3.00
C PRO A 48 5.39 -19.01 2.40
N MET A 49 4.35 -18.19 2.50
CA MET A 49 3.03 -18.49 1.94
C MET A 49 2.82 -17.66 0.68
N THR A 50 2.48 -18.30 -0.43
CA THR A 50 2.22 -17.63 -1.70
C THR A 50 0.74 -17.74 -2.07
N HIS A 51 0.15 -16.64 -2.52
CA HIS A 51 -1.23 -16.58 -2.97
C HIS A 51 -1.42 -15.53 -4.07
N THR A 52 -2.53 -15.59 -4.78
CA THR A 52 -2.87 -14.59 -5.80
C THR A 52 -3.98 -13.65 -5.32
N GLN A 53 -3.91 -12.38 -5.72
CA GLN A 53 -4.90 -11.35 -5.46
C GLN A 53 -4.99 -10.38 -6.64
N CYS A 54 -6.20 -9.94 -6.99
CA CYS A 54 -6.40 -8.82 -7.90
C CYS A 54 -6.11 -7.52 -7.17
N ILE A 55 -5.20 -6.70 -7.70
CA ILE A 55 -4.84 -5.40 -7.15
C ILE A 55 -5.02 -4.35 -8.25
N THR A 56 -5.61 -3.22 -7.89
CA THR A 56 -5.88 -2.11 -8.82
C THR A 56 -5.47 -0.79 -8.20
N LYS A 57 -5.29 0.27 -8.99
CA LYS A 57 -5.05 1.63 -8.49
C LYS A 57 -6.15 2.19 -7.58
N LYS A 58 -7.34 1.59 -7.61
CA LYS A 58 -8.45 1.93 -6.70
C LYS A 58 -8.37 1.19 -5.36
N ASP A 59 -7.70 0.04 -5.34
CA ASP A 59 -7.50 -0.81 -4.17
C ASP A 59 -6.04 -1.27 -4.12
N ILE A 60 -5.20 -0.35 -3.65
CA ILE A 60 -3.74 -0.42 -3.71
C ILE A 60 -3.10 -1.14 -2.52
N ILE A 61 -3.91 -1.58 -1.55
CA ILE A 61 -3.42 -2.25 -0.35
C ILE A 61 -3.48 -3.76 -0.62
N PRO A 62 -2.33 -4.46 -0.67
CA PRO A 62 -2.26 -5.90 -0.94
C PRO A 62 -2.64 -6.73 0.29
N GLN A 63 -3.82 -6.48 0.85
CA GLN A 63 -4.35 -7.19 2.01
C GLN A 63 -5.76 -7.65 1.70
N LYS A 64 -6.08 -8.88 2.11
CA LYS A 64 -7.46 -9.37 2.08
C LYS A 64 -8.15 -8.96 3.38
N PRO A 65 -9.32 -8.31 3.34
CA PRO A 65 -10.10 -8.09 4.55
C PRO A 65 -10.50 -9.45 5.14
N GLU A 66 -10.19 -9.66 6.42
CA GLU A 66 -10.65 -10.85 7.14
C GLU A 66 -12.16 -10.79 7.35
N LYS A 67 -12.88 -11.84 6.95
CA LYS A 67 -14.34 -11.83 6.85
C LYS A 67 -15.09 -11.80 8.20
N ASN A 68 -14.40 -11.85 9.33
CA ASN A 68 -15.02 -12.02 10.65
C ASN A 68 -14.62 -10.97 11.69
N GLN A 69 -13.86 -9.94 11.32
CA GLN A 69 -13.41 -8.89 12.25
C GLN A 69 -13.89 -7.50 11.79
N ASP A 70 -14.24 -6.63 12.75
CA ASP A 70 -14.51 -5.22 12.46
C ASP A 70 -13.17 -4.49 12.31
N CYS A 71 -12.66 -4.49 11.08
CA CYS A 71 -11.41 -3.84 10.70
C CYS A 71 -11.68 -2.50 10.02
N LYS A 72 -11.06 -1.43 10.55
CA LYS A 72 -11.13 -0.08 10.01
C LYS A 72 -9.76 0.38 9.56
N ILE A 73 -9.68 0.90 8.34
CA ILE A 73 -8.50 1.64 7.88
C ILE A 73 -8.52 3.00 8.58
N ILE A 74 -7.58 3.22 9.49
CA ILE A 74 -7.47 4.45 10.28
C ILE A 74 -6.76 5.54 9.47
N ASN A 75 -5.76 5.14 8.69
CA ASN A 75 -5.00 6.05 7.85
C ASN A 75 -4.49 5.31 6.61
N SER A 76 -4.42 6.02 5.49
CA SER A 76 -3.77 5.57 4.28
C SER A 76 -3.14 6.77 3.60
N LYS A 77 -1.88 6.61 3.16
CA LYS A 77 -1.13 7.65 2.48
C LYS A 77 -0.33 7.05 1.34
N THR A 78 -0.37 7.72 0.20
CA THR A 78 0.51 7.45 -0.93
C THR A 78 1.54 8.56 -1.05
N SER A 79 2.81 8.20 -1.16
CA SER A 79 3.92 9.11 -1.38
C SER A 79 4.85 8.53 -2.45
N GLY A 80 4.80 9.10 -3.64
CA GLY A 80 5.45 8.54 -4.82
C GLY A 80 4.99 7.10 -5.06
N ASN A 81 5.95 6.17 -5.08
CA ASN A 81 5.67 4.76 -5.31
C ASN A 81 5.33 3.96 -4.03
N THR A 82 5.27 4.62 -2.89
CA THR A 82 5.09 3.96 -1.60
C THR A 82 3.70 4.26 -1.03
N VAL A 83 2.99 3.21 -0.66
CA VAL A 83 1.69 3.27 0.03
C VAL A 83 1.91 2.79 1.45
N SER A 84 1.48 3.59 2.41
CA SER A 84 1.48 3.22 3.83
C SER A 84 0.05 3.26 4.37
N TRP A 85 -0.30 2.32 5.23
CA TRP A 85 -1.63 2.25 5.84
C TRP A 85 -1.56 1.79 7.28
N THR A 86 -2.61 2.11 8.03
CA THR A 86 -2.83 1.61 9.39
C THR A 86 -4.24 1.07 9.49
N ILE A 87 -4.38 -0.16 9.98
CA ILE A 87 -5.66 -0.83 10.18
C ILE A 87 -5.78 -1.21 11.65
N GLN A 88 -6.95 -0.95 12.20
CA GLN A 88 -7.33 -1.39 13.53
C GLN A 88 -8.52 -2.33 13.43
N CYS A 89 -8.35 -3.55 13.95
CA CYS A 89 -9.38 -4.57 14.03
C CYS A 89 -9.80 -4.78 15.48
N ARG A 90 -11.10 -4.96 15.69
CA ARG A 90 -11.67 -5.40 16.97
C ARG A 90 -12.54 -6.62 16.75
N ASP A 91 -12.34 -7.62 17.59
CA ASP A 91 -13.12 -8.84 17.62
C ASP A 91 -14.11 -8.81 18.81
N LYS A 92 -15.14 -9.67 18.76
CA LYS A 92 -16.23 -9.73 19.74
C LYS A 92 -15.79 -10.25 21.11
N ASP A 93 -14.70 -11.00 21.16
CA ASP A 93 -14.11 -11.54 22.38
C ASP A 93 -13.26 -10.51 23.16
N GLY A 94 -13.15 -9.28 22.64
CA GLY A 94 -12.34 -8.21 23.22
C GLY A 94 -10.91 -8.16 22.70
N THR A 95 -10.53 -9.05 21.78
CA THR A 95 -9.25 -9.01 21.07
C THR A 95 -9.17 -7.76 20.20
N THR A 96 -8.06 -7.04 20.30
CA THR A 96 -7.78 -5.89 19.43
C THR A 96 -6.48 -6.11 18.68
N ALA A 97 -6.49 -5.88 17.37
CA ALA A 97 -5.29 -5.91 16.55
C ALA A 97 -5.07 -4.55 15.90
N GLU A 98 -3.82 -4.10 15.91
CA GLU A 98 -3.38 -2.93 15.16
C GLU A 98 -2.29 -3.38 14.19
N SER A 99 -2.39 -2.94 12.94
CA SER A 99 -1.39 -3.24 11.92
C SER A 99 -1.00 -1.98 11.15
N SER A 100 0.30 -1.81 10.93
CA SER A 100 0.87 -0.74 10.12
C SER A 100 1.62 -1.37 8.96
N GLY A 101 1.19 -1.08 7.75
CA GLY A 101 1.75 -1.62 6.53
C GLY A 101 2.42 -0.54 5.68
N LYS A 102 3.44 -0.95 4.93
CA LYS A 102 4.02 -0.16 3.86
C LYS A 102 4.38 -1.05 2.69
N VAL A 103 4.03 -0.63 1.48
CA VAL A 103 4.41 -1.29 0.23
C VAL A 103 5.01 -0.28 -0.73
N THR A 104 6.06 -0.67 -1.44
CA THR A 104 6.66 0.13 -2.50
C THR A 104 6.52 -0.60 -3.82
N TYR A 105 5.78 -0.01 -4.75
CA TYR A 105 5.53 -0.55 -6.09
C TYR A 105 6.66 -0.16 -7.06
N LYS A 106 6.98 -1.09 -7.97
CA LYS A 106 8.01 -0.98 -9.01
C LYS A 106 7.49 -1.67 -10.29
N LYS A 107 6.53 -1.04 -10.96
CA LYS A 107 5.80 -1.55 -12.14
C LYS A 107 5.05 -2.85 -11.87
N ASP A 108 5.75 -3.97 -12.06
CA ASP A 108 5.23 -5.34 -11.97
C ASP A 108 5.70 -6.08 -10.73
N LYS A 109 6.41 -5.38 -9.85
CA LYS A 109 6.90 -5.91 -8.58
C LYS A 109 6.55 -4.98 -7.46
N PHE A 110 6.43 -5.51 -6.26
CA PHE A 110 6.44 -4.71 -5.05
C PHE A 110 7.17 -5.44 -3.94
N ASP A 111 7.64 -4.65 -2.98
CA ASP A 111 8.18 -5.10 -1.71
C ASP A 111 7.42 -4.39 -0.59
N GLY A 112 7.12 -5.07 0.50
CA GLY A 112 6.38 -4.47 1.62
C GLY A 112 6.69 -5.11 2.96
N THR A 113 6.34 -4.38 4.01
CA THR A 113 6.44 -4.82 5.40
C THR A 113 5.13 -4.46 6.11
N ILE A 114 4.64 -5.36 6.95
CA ILE A 114 3.53 -5.10 7.87
C ILE A 114 4.02 -5.42 9.28
N ASP A 115 3.89 -4.45 10.17
CA ASP A 115 4.03 -4.67 11.60
C ASP A 115 2.64 -4.79 12.22
N MET A 116 2.42 -5.85 13.00
CA MET A 116 1.16 -6.14 13.64
C MET A 116 1.35 -6.29 15.15
N THR A 117 0.45 -5.71 15.93
CA THR A 117 0.33 -5.92 17.36
C THR A 117 -1.07 -6.44 17.66
N VAL A 118 -1.14 -7.66 18.19
CA VAL A 118 -2.39 -8.28 18.64
C VAL A 118 -2.41 -8.25 20.17
N ASN A 119 -3.51 -7.80 20.75
CA ASN A 119 -3.73 -7.78 22.19
C ASN A 119 -4.95 -8.63 22.51
N GLN A 120 -4.69 -9.78 23.13
CA GLN A 120 -5.72 -10.74 23.52
C GLN A 120 -5.91 -10.72 25.04
N PRO A 121 -7.17 -10.65 25.54
CA PRO A 121 -7.44 -10.79 26.96
C PRO A 121 -6.83 -12.09 27.52
N GLY A 122 -6.03 -11.99 28.58
CA GLY A 122 -5.40 -13.13 29.27
C GLY A 122 -4.09 -13.66 28.66
N GLN A 123 -3.78 -13.36 27.39
CA GLN A 123 -2.50 -13.76 26.75
C GLN A 123 -1.52 -12.60 26.57
N GLY A 124 -2.00 -11.35 26.68
CA GLY A 124 -1.18 -10.16 26.58
C GLY A 124 -0.95 -9.69 25.14
N LYS A 125 0.10 -8.89 24.94
CA LYS A 125 0.42 -8.27 23.64
C LYS A 125 1.44 -9.12 22.88
N MET A 126 1.08 -9.54 21.68
CA MET A 126 1.95 -10.22 20.73
C MET A 126 2.30 -9.27 19.57
N LYS A 127 3.58 -9.20 19.22
CA LYS A 127 4.06 -8.45 18.05
C LYS A 127 4.49 -9.42 16.97
N MET A 128 4.17 -9.10 15.72
CA MET A 128 4.54 -9.88 14.56
C MET A 128 4.99 -8.91 13.47
N THR A 129 6.00 -9.30 12.69
CA THR A 129 6.39 -8.57 11.49
C THR A 129 6.21 -9.51 10.30
N GLN A 130 5.60 -9.00 9.23
CA GLN A 130 5.42 -9.72 7.99
C GLN A 130 6.19 -9.00 6.89
N HIS A 131 6.94 -9.75 6.10
CA HIS A 131 7.57 -9.29 4.89
C HIS A 131 6.80 -9.83 3.70
N MET A 132 6.44 -8.98 2.76
CA MET A 132 5.75 -9.37 1.54
C MET A 132 6.53 -8.95 0.30
N SER A 133 6.46 -9.78 -0.73
CA SER A 133 6.85 -9.41 -2.08
C SER A 133 5.77 -9.84 -3.05
N GLY A 134 5.58 -9.05 -4.09
CA GLY A 134 4.57 -9.32 -5.11
C GLY A 134 5.13 -9.24 -6.51
N LYS A 135 4.57 -10.04 -7.42
CA LYS A 135 4.82 -9.98 -8.86
C LYS A 135 3.50 -10.04 -9.63
N ARG A 136 3.30 -9.14 -10.59
CA ARG A 136 2.16 -9.19 -11.50
C ARG A 136 2.27 -10.41 -12.42
N VAL A 137 1.21 -11.21 -12.48
CA VAL A 137 1.14 -12.46 -13.26
C VAL A 137 0.10 -12.42 -14.38
N GLY A 138 -0.75 -11.39 -14.45
CA GLY A 138 -1.71 -11.24 -15.55
C GLY A 138 -2.78 -10.20 -15.29
N GLU A 139 -3.86 -10.25 -16.06
CA GLU A 139 -5.08 -9.49 -15.80
C GLU A 139 -5.91 -10.14 -14.68
N CYS A 140 -6.73 -9.36 -14.00
CA CYS A 140 -7.74 -9.92 -13.10
C CYS A 140 -8.78 -10.70 -13.91
N LYS A 141 -9.33 -11.76 -13.32
CA LYS A 141 -10.42 -12.56 -13.91
C LYS A 141 -11.78 -12.00 -13.53
#